data_AF-A0A6G3WPD0-F1
#
_entry.id   AF-A0A6G3WPD0-F1
#
_cell.length_a   1.000
_cell.length_b   1.000
_cell.length_c   1.000
_cell.angle_alpha   90.00
_cell.angle_beta   90.00
_cell.angle_gamma   90.00
#
_symmetry.space_group_name_H-M   'P 1'
#
loop_
_entity.id
_entity.type
_entity.pdbx_description
1 polymer ?
#
loop_
_entity_poly.entity_id
_entity_poly.type
_entity_poly.pdbx_seq_one_letter_code
_entity_poly.pdbx_strand_id
1 'polypeptide(L)' 'QPRPRQALEVAAAGGHHLLFSGPPGAGKTMLAERLSSVLPPLTRQESLEVTAIHSVAGILPPGEPLVSRAP' A
#
# COMPACT_ATOMS: atom_id res chain seq x y z
N GLN A 1 2.01 -4.98 19.08
CA GLN A 1 1.95 -3.72 19.86
C GLN A 1 0.83 -2.85 19.30
N PRO A 2 -0.06 -2.27 20.12
CA PRO A 2 -1.23 -1.53 19.62
C PRO A 2 -0.85 -0.21 18.93
N ARG A 3 0.19 0.49 19.40
CA ARG A 3 0.58 1.82 18.88
C ARG A 3 1.07 1.81 17.42
N PRO A 4 1.95 0.89 16.99
CA PRO A 4 2.37 0.84 15.58
C PRO A 4 1.22 0.55 14.62
N ARG A 5 0.33 -0.39 14.98
CA ARG A 5 -0.85 -0.72 14.17
C ARG A 5 -1.75 0.50 13.98
N GLN A 6 -2.06 1.21 15.07
CA GLN A 6 -2.88 2.42 15.01
C GLN A 6 -2.22 3.53 14.17
N ALA A 7 -0.90 3.73 14.28
CA ALA A 7 -0.19 4.68 13.45
C ALA A 7 -0.27 4.33 11.96
N LEU A 8 -0.16 3.05 11.61
CA LEU A 8 -0.36 2.57 10.23
C LEU A 8 -1.78 2.86 9.73
N GLU A 9 -2.81 2.56 10.53
CA GLU A 9 -4.21 2.79 10.16
C GLU A 9 -4.50 4.27 9.91
N VAL A 10 -4.02 5.15 10.80
CA VAL A 10 -4.22 6.61 10.64
C VAL A 10 -3.46 7.12 9.41
N ALA A 11 -2.22 6.66 9.19
CA ALA A 11 -1.46 7.09 8.02
C ALA A 11 -2.06 6.58 6.71
N ALA A 12 -2.54 5.33 6.68
CA ALA A 12 -3.19 4.75 5.51
C ALA A 12 -4.49 5.47 5.17
N ALA A 13 -5.33 5.75 6.18
CA ALA A 13 -6.58 6.48 5.98
C ALA A 13 -6.36 7.95 5.54
N GLY A 14 -5.28 8.59 6.01
CA GLY A 14 -4.95 9.98 5.72
C GLY A 14 -4.00 10.21 4.54
N GLY A 15 -3.45 9.16 3.94
CA GLY A 15 -2.43 9.30 2.89
C GLY A 15 -1.12 9.91 3.38
N HIS A 16 -0.72 9.67 4.63
CA HIS A 16 0.49 10.26 5.22
C HIS A 16 1.74 9.41 5.00
N HIS A 17 2.89 10.07 4.78
CA HIS A 17 4.20 9.41 4.79
C HIS A 17 4.58 8.93 6.20
N LEU A 18 5.26 7.79 6.27
CA LEU A 18 5.74 7.19 7.52
C LEU A 18 7.26 7.05 7.51
N LEU A 19 7.87 7.30 8.68
CA LEU A 19 9.27 6.97 8.96
C LEU A 19 9.32 5.92 10.08
N PHE A 20 9.95 4.77 9.81
CA PHE A 20 10.17 3.74 10.81
C PHE A 20 11.57 3.87 11.41
N SER A 21 11.65 4.15 12.72
CA SER A 21 12.91 4.25 13.46
C SER A 21 12.91 3.35 14.69
N GLY A 22 14.05 2.73 14.99
CA GLY A 22 14.21 1.82 16.14
C GLY A 22 15.31 0.78 15.94
N PRO A 23 15.63 -0.02 16.96
CA PRO A 23 16.70 -1.02 16.93
C PRO A 23 16.46 -2.12 15.87
N PRO A 24 17.50 -2.85 15.43
CA PRO A 24 17.35 -4.02 14.58
C PRO A 24 16.41 -5.05 15.24
N GLY A 25 15.61 -5.75 14.43
CA GLY A 25 14.63 -6.72 14.94
C GLY A 25 13.32 -6.12 15.48
N ALA A 26 13.16 -4.79 15.53
CA ALA A 26 11.93 -4.14 16.04
C ALA A 26 10.68 -4.25 15.13
N GLY A 27 10.71 -5.07 14.08
CA GLY A 27 9.57 -5.25 13.17
C GLY A 27 9.30 -4.10 12.20
N LYS A 28 10.28 -3.22 11.94
CA LYS A 28 10.13 -2.09 10.99
C LYS A 28 9.77 -2.56 9.58
N THR A 29 10.52 -3.52 9.04
CA THR A 29 10.26 -4.14 7.73
C THR A 29 8.89 -4.82 7.71
N MET A 30 8.58 -5.57 8.76
CA MET A 30 7.27 -6.23 8.95
C MET A 30 6.09 -5.24 8.90
N LEU A 31 6.24 -4.05 9.48
CA LEU A 31 5.21 -3.01 9.45
C LEU A 31 5.11 -2.37 8.06
N ALA A 32 6.24 -2.04 7.42
CA ALA A 32 6.27 -1.45 6.09
C ALA A 32 5.58 -2.34 5.05
N GLU A 33 5.87 -3.65 5.05
CA GLU A 33 5.27 -4.63 4.14
C GLU A 33 3.74 -4.78 4.33
N ARG A 34 3.24 -4.55 5.55
CA ARG A 34 1.80 -4.65 5.83
C ARG A 34 1.04 -3.36 5.53
N LEU A 35 1.71 -2.26 5.24
CA LEU A 35 1.04 -0.98 4.98
C LEU A 35 0.10 -1.10 3.78
N SER A 36 0.53 -1.72 2.67
CA SER A 36 -0.29 -1.89 1.47
C SER A 36 -1.60 -2.64 1.76
N SER A 37 -1.57 -3.61 2.68
CA SER A 37 -2.74 -4.40 3.05
C SER A 37 -3.86 -3.59 3.73
N VAL A 38 -3.54 -2.43 4.31
CA VAL A 38 -4.47 -1.56 5.03
C VAL A 38 -4.76 -0.23 4.31
N LEU A 39 -4.20 -0.03 3.11
CA LEU A 39 -4.51 1.15 2.30
C LEU A 39 -5.98 1.13 1.85
N PRO A 40 -6.60 2.32 1.72
CA PRO A 40 -7.91 2.43 1.11
C PRO A 40 -7.88 1.96 -0.36
N PRO A 41 -9.04 1.59 -0.93
CA PRO A 41 -9.16 1.33 -2.35
C PRO A 41 -8.66 2.52 -3.19
N LEU A 42 -8.08 2.24 -4.35
CA LEU A 42 -7.64 3.28 -5.26
C LEU A 42 -8.83 4.08 -5.78
N THR A 43 -8.65 5.38 -5.92
CA THR A 43 -9.57 6.20 -6.71
C THR A 43 -9.57 5.74 -8.16
N ARG A 44 -10.59 6.14 -8.93
CA ARG A 44 -10.66 5.81 -10.37
C ARG A 44 -9.44 6.32 -11.13
N GLN A 45 -8.92 7.49 -10.78
CA GLN A 45 -7.76 8.07 -11.45
C GLN A 45 -6.49 7.28 -11.13
N GLU A 46 -6.21 7.02 -9.85
CA GLU A 46 -5.07 6.22 -9.43
C GLU A 46 -5.13 4.81 -10.03
N SER A 47 -6.34 4.23 -10.10
CA SER A 47 -6.56 2.92 -10.72
C SER A 47 -6.11 2.89 -12.19
N LEU A 48 -6.43 3.94 -12.97
CA LEU A 48 -6.02 4.04 -14.37
C LEU A 48 -4.50 4.20 -14.51
N GLU A 49 -3.89 5.03 -13.67
CA GLU A 49 -2.44 5.26 -13.66
C GLU A 49 -1.67 3.97 -13.33
N VAL A 50 -2.07 3.28 -12.25
CA VAL A 50 -1.46 2.00 -11.83
C VAL A 50 -1.68 0.92 -12.88
N THR A 51 -2.87 0.85 -13.49
CA THR A 51 -3.19 -0.10 -14.57
C THR A 51 -2.31 0.14 -15.79
N ALA A 52 -2.05 1.39 -16.17
CA ALA A 52 -1.17 1.70 -17.30
C ALA A 52 0.26 1.15 -17.07
N ILE A 53 0.78 1.30 -15.85
CA ILE A 53 2.09 0.76 -15.48
C ILE A 53 2.08 -0.78 -15.53
N HIS A 54 1.07 -1.43 -14.94
CA HIS A 54 0.96 -2.90 -14.94
C HIS A 54 0.77 -3.48 -16.35
N SER A 55 0.05 -2.78 -17.22
CA SER A 55 -0.15 -3.16 -18.61
C SER A 55 1.16 -3.10 -19.39
N VAL A 56 1.93 -2.02 -19.27
CA VAL A 56 3.24 -1.89 -19.91
C VAL A 56 4.25 -2.89 -19.36
N ALA A 57 4.18 -3.19 -18.06
CA ALA A 57 5.02 -4.21 -17.43
C ALA A 57 4.60 -5.66 -17.76
N GLY A 58 3.44 -5.86 -18.40
CA GLY A 58 2.94 -7.19 -18.77
C GLY A 58 2.48 -8.05 -17.59
N ILE A 59 2.12 -7.43 -16.45
CA ILE A 59 1.76 -8.11 -15.20
C ILE A 59 0.28 -7.94 -14.83
N LEU A 60 -0.54 -7.43 -15.75
CA LEU A 60 -1.97 -7.28 -15.52
C LEU A 60 -2.66 -8.66 -15.49
N PRO A 61 -3.46 -8.99 -14.45
CA PRO A 61 -4.11 -10.29 -14.36
C PRO A 61 -5.13 -10.50 -15.51
N PRO A 62 -5.25 -11.72 -16.06
CA PRO A 62 -6.29 -12.03 -17.05
C PRO A 62 -7.69 -11.80 -16.48
N GLY A 63 -8.52 -11.04 -17.19
CA GLY A 63 -9.90 -10.75 -16.77
C GLY A 63 -10.05 -9.62 -15.76
N GLU A 64 -8.96 -9.00 -15.31
CA GLU A 64 -8.97 -7.81 -14.44
C GLU A 64 -8.33 -6.61 -15.16
N PRO A 65 -9.09 -5.94 -16.05
CA PRO A 65 -8.53 -4.86 -16.87
C PRO A 65 -8.29 -3.56 -16.08
N LEU A 66 -8.57 -3.54 -14.77
CA LEU A 66 -8.43 -2.37 -13.92
C LEU A 66 -7.94 -2.76 -12.52
N VAL A 67 -6.78 -2.24 -12.14
CA VAL A 67 -6.22 -2.38 -10.79
C VAL A 67 -6.97 -1.45 -9.83
N SER A 68 -7.67 -2.02 -8.84
CA SER A 68 -8.51 -1.27 -7.89
C SER A 68 -7.96 -1.20 -6.47
N ARG A 69 -6.91 -1.97 -6.17
CA ARG A 69 -6.25 -2.00 -4.86
C ARG A 69 -4.81 -1.56 -5.00
N ALA A 70 -4.30 -0.89 -3.98
CA ALA A 70 -2.90 -0.52 -3.91
C ALA A 70 -2.00 -1.79 -3.89
N PRO A 71 -0.88 -1.79 -4.62
CA PRO A 71 0.07 -2.89 -4.66
C PRO A 71 0.87 -3.04 -3.35
#